data_AF-A0A841J0E5-F1
#
_entry.id   AF-A0A841J0E5-F1
#
_cell.length_a   1.000
_cell.length_b   1.000
_cell.length_c   1.000
_cell.angle_alpha   90.00
_cell.angle_beta   90.00
_cell.angle_gamma   90.00
#
_symmetry.space_group_name_H-M   'P 1'
#
loop_
_entity.id
_entity.type
_entity.pdbx_description
1 polymer ?
#
loop_
_entity_poly.entity_id
_entity_poly.type
_entity_poly.pdbx_seq_one_letter_code
_entity_poly.pdbx_strand_id
1 'polypeptide(L)'
;MATPPSADAGALSIPTSPTTLGSIQMLVALAAVSPTEERRRIQSAQARQGLDTLDRLHRELLSGRANRATLDQLAQWLQTRPDATRLRPDDPKFAALLDDIDLRIRVELAKFAVEG
;
A
#
# COMPACT_ATOMS: atom_id res chain seq x y z
N MET A 1 -3.93 5.18 -69.93
CA MET A 1 -4.87 5.98 -69.13
C MET A 1 -5.96 5.06 -68.61
N ALA A 2 -5.95 4.74 -67.31
CA ALA A 2 -7.10 4.39 -66.45
C ALA A 2 -6.58 3.74 -65.16
N THR A 3 -7.05 4.28 -64.04
CA THR A 3 -6.67 4.20 -62.63
C THR A 3 -7.04 2.88 -61.91
N PRO A 4 -6.46 2.58 -60.73
CA PRO A 4 -6.89 1.46 -59.88
C PRO A 4 -8.15 1.81 -59.06
N PRO A 5 -8.96 0.82 -58.61
CA PRO A 5 -9.99 1.05 -57.61
C PRO A 5 -9.39 1.05 -56.19
N SER A 6 -9.58 2.16 -55.48
CA SER A 6 -9.38 2.28 -54.03
C SER A 6 -10.43 1.44 -53.30
N ALA A 7 -9.98 0.55 -52.40
CA ALA A 7 -10.86 -0.11 -51.45
C ALA A 7 -11.14 0.85 -50.28
N ASP A 8 -12.42 1.17 -50.11
CA ASP A 8 -13.00 1.99 -49.06
C ASP A 8 -12.68 1.39 -47.67
N ALA A 9 -12.02 2.17 -46.82
CA ALA A 9 -11.81 1.83 -45.43
C ALA A 9 -13.14 2.02 -44.70
N GLY A 10 -13.87 0.92 -44.51
CA GLY A 10 -15.11 0.90 -43.75
C GLY A 10 -14.90 1.45 -42.34
N ALA A 11 -15.28 2.70 -42.12
CA ALA A 11 -15.38 3.29 -40.81
C ALA A 11 -16.50 2.56 -40.05
N LEU A 12 -16.14 1.82 -39.00
CA LEU A 12 -17.10 1.31 -38.03
C LEU A 12 -17.75 2.52 -37.32
N SER A 13 -18.94 2.91 -37.77
CA SER A 13 -19.81 3.81 -37.04
C SER A 13 -20.34 3.09 -35.80
N ILE A 14 -19.70 3.34 -34.66
CA ILE A 14 -20.20 2.88 -33.36
C ILE A 14 -21.40 3.77 -33.00
N PRO A 15 -22.60 3.20 -32.78
CA PRO A 15 -23.75 4.00 -32.37
C PRO A 15 -23.49 4.59 -30.97
N THR A 16 -23.37 5.92 -30.89
CA THR A 16 -23.29 6.68 -29.65
C THR A 16 -24.67 6.76 -28.99
N SER A 17 -25.06 5.68 -28.32
CA SER A 17 -26.22 5.70 -27.42
C SER A 17 -25.90 6.57 -26.19
N PRO A 18 -26.86 7.40 -25.71
CA PRO A 18 -26.64 8.27 -24.53
C PRO A 18 -26.29 7.47 -23.26
N THR A 19 -26.69 6.19 -23.19
CA THR A 19 -26.33 5.24 -22.13
C THR A 19 -24.82 4.98 -22.07
N THR A 20 -24.13 4.99 -23.21
CA THR A 20 -22.69 4.74 -23.28
C THR A 20 -21.89 5.87 -22.62
N LEU A 21 -22.28 7.13 -22.82
CA LEU A 21 -21.67 8.27 -22.11
C LEU A 21 -21.87 8.17 -20.59
N GLY A 22 -23.05 7.77 -20.13
CA GLY A 22 -23.32 7.55 -18.70
C GLY A 22 -22.44 6.45 -18.09
N SER A 23 -22.25 5.34 -18.82
CA SER A 23 -21.39 4.23 -18.38
C SER A 23 -19.90 4.62 -18.30
N ILE A 24 -19.42 5.44 -19.23
CA ILE A 24 -18.03 5.94 -19.22
C ILE A 24 -17.83 6.91 -18.05
N GLN A 25 -18.78 7.82 -17.80
CA GLN A 25 -18.70 8.71 -16.63
C GLN A 25 -18.72 7.94 -15.30
N MET A 26 -19.48 6.85 -15.22
CA MET A 26 -19.47 5.96 -14.06
C MET A 26 -18.12 5.24 -13.87
N LEU A 27 -17.50 4.73 -14.94
CA LEU A 27 -16.18 4.11 -14.89
C LEU A 27 -15.08 5.13 -14.55
N VAL A 28 -15.17 6.36 -15.06
CA VAL A 28 -14.26 7.46 -14.71
C VAL A 28 -14.43 7.86 -13.25
N ALA A 29 -15.66 7.95 -12.74
CA ALA A 29 -15.91 8.22 -11.32
C ALA A 29 -15.39 7.10 -10.41
N LEU A 30 -15.50 5.83 -10.83
CA LEU A 30 -14.95 4.69 -10.09
C LEU A 30 -13.42 4.66 -10.14
N ALA A 31 -12.81 5.01 -11.29
CA ALA A 31 -11.36 5.14 -11.41
C ALA A 31 -10.80 6.35 -10.65
N ALA A 32 -11.60 7.41 -10.48
CA ALA A 32 -11.25 8.57 -9.66
C ALA A 32 -11.11 8.22 -8.17
N VAL A 33 -11.78 7.16 -7.69
CA VAL A 33 -11.43 6.50 -6.42
C VAL A 33 -10.29 5.53 -6.71
N SER A 34 -9.07 6.04 -6.76
CA SER A 34 -7.95 5.23 -7.21
C SER A 34 -7.59 4.16 -6.16
N PRO A 35 -7.60 2.85 -6.50
CA PRO A 35 -7.20 1.79 -5.58
C PRO A 35 -5.73 1.91 -5.16
N THR A 36 -4.93 2.71 -5.87
CA THR A 36 -3.56 3.09 -5.51
C THR A 36 -3.51 4.04 -4.31
N GLU A 37 -4.37 5.05 -4.25
CA GLU A 37 -4.35 6.02 -3.14
C GLU A 37 -4.85 5.41 -1.84
N GLU A 38 -5.90 4.61 -1.90
CA GLU A 38 -6.39 3.90 -0.71
C GLU A 38 -5.34 2.91 -0.19
N ARG A 39 -4.66 2.18 -1.09
CA ARG A 39 -3.52 1.32 -0.70
C ARG A 39 -2.40 2.14 -0.04
N ARG A 40 -2.01 3.27 -0.64
CA ARG A 40 -0.99 4.15 -0.06
C ARG A 40 -1.40 4.65 1.33
N ARG A 41 -2.68 5.03 1.50
CA ARG A 41 -3.24 5.48 2.77
C ARG A 41 -3.15 4.39 3.83
N ILE A 42 -3.61 3.17 3.53
CA ILE A 42 -3.56 2.03 4.44
C ILE A 42 -2.11 1.72 4.84
N GLN A 43 -1.19 1.65 3.87
CA GLN A 43 0.22 1.37 4.14
C GLN A 43 0.87 2.48 4.99
N SER A 44 0.54 3.75 4.73
CA SER A 44 1.05 4.87 5.52
C SER A 44 0.55 4.85 6.97
N ALA A 45 -0.71 4.45 7.18
CA ALA A 45 -1.28 4.30 8.51
C ALA A 45 -0.60 3.15 9.28
N GLN A 46 -0.35 2.03 8.60
CA GLN A 46 0.40 0.90 9.18
C GLN A 46 1.84 1.30 9.55
N ALA A 47 2.56 2.02 8.67
CA ALA A 47 3.90 2.51 8.95
C ALA A 47 3.93 3.40 10.21
N ARG A 48 2.99 4.34 10.30
CA ARG A 48 2.81 5.21 11.48
C ARG A 48 2.54 4.41 12.75
N GLN A 49 1.63 3.45 12.70
CA GLN A 49 1.34 2.60 13.86
C GLN A 49 2.60 1.88 14.36
N GLY A 50 3.43 1.35 13.46
CA GLY A 50 4.70 0.71 13.81
C GLY A 50 5.66 1.68 14.49
N LEU A 51 5.86 2.86 13.90
CA LEU A 51 6.71 3.92 14.45
C LEU A 51 6.21 4.42 15.82
N ASP A 52 4.92 4.72 15.96
CA ASP A 52 4.34 5.21 17.22
C ASP A 52 4.49 4.18 18.35
N THR A 53 4.41 2.89 18.02
CA THR A 53 4.60 1.80 18.98
C THR A 53 6.08 1.65 19.37
N LEU A 54 7.01 1.80 18.43
CA LEU A 54 8.46 1.86 18.73
C LEU A 54 8.81 3.06 19.61
N ASP A 55 8.26 4.23 19.32
CA ASP A 55 8.46 5.45 20.12
C ASP A 55 7.90 5.28 21.54
N ARG A 56 6.75 4.61 21.66
CA ARG A 56 6.19 4.24 22.96
C ARG A 56 7.14 3.31 23.72
N LEU A 57 7.62 2.24 23.08
CA LEU A 57 8.59 1.32 23.70
C LEU A 57 9.84 2.07 24.15
N HIS A 58 10.35 2.99 23.34
CA HIS A 58 11.51 3.81 23.70
C HIS A 58 11.25 4.62 24.97
N ARG A 59 10.10 5.30 25.08
CA ARG A 59 9.73 6.05 26.31
C ARG A 59 9.60 5.14 27.53
N GLU A 60 9.01 3.95 27.36
CA GLU A 60 8.91 2.95 28.42
C GLU A 60 10.31 2.52 28.89
N LEU A 61 11.23 2.26 27.96
CA LEU A 61 12.62 1.93 28.27
C LEU A 61 13.37 3.06 29.00
N LEU A 62 13.10 4.34 28.68
CA LEU A 62 13.65 5.46 29.44
C LEU A 62 13.18 5.49 30.90
N SER A 63 12.01 4.89 31.19
CA SER A 63 11.51 4.69 32.56
C SER A 63 12.04 3.40 33.23
N GLY A 64 12.88 2.65 32.52
CA GLY A 64 13.56 1.44 33.01
C GLY A 64 12.73 0.16 32.92
N ARG A 65 11.56 0.17 32.28
CA ARG A 65 10.73 -1.03 32.08
C ARG A 65 10.01 -1.01 30.75
N ALA A 66 10.04 -2.10 30.00
CA ALA A 66 9.20 -2.29 28.82
C ALA A 66 7.83 -2.87 29.19
N ASN A 67 6.75 -2.35 28.63
CA ASN A 67 5.42 -2.91 28.83
C ASN A 67 5.19 -4.09 27.88
N ARG A 68 4.76 -5.23 28.44
CA ARG A 68 4.45 -6.43 27.65
C ARG A 68 3.43 -6.17 26.54
N ALA A 69 2.42 -5.36 26.80
CA ALA A 69 1.40 -5.02 25.80
C ALA A 69 2.00 -4.28 24.59
N THR A 70 3.03 -3.43 24.80
CA THR A 70 3.73 -2.74 23.71
C THR A 70 4.51 -3.73 22.85
N LEU A 71 5.18 -4.71 23.48
CA LEU A 71 5.91 -5.77 22.78
C LEU A 71 4.96 -6.67 21.97
N ASP A 72 3.81 -7.03 22.54
CA ASP A 72 2.82 -7.86 21.83
C ASP A 72 2.22 -7.10 20.62
N GLN A 73 2.00 -5.78 20.74
CA GLN A 73 1.57 -4.94 19.61
C GLN A 73 2.60 -4.90 18.48
N LEU A 74 3.88 -4.81 18.81
CA LEU A 74 4.98 -4.88 17.84
C LEU A 74 5.06 -6.25 17.15
N ALA A 75 4.90 -7.34 17.92
CA ALA A 75 4.85 -8.68 17.37
C ALA A 75 3.65 -8.86 16.41
N GLN A 76 2.50 -8.30 16.77
CA GLN A 76 1.31 -8.33 15.91
C GLN A 76 1.52 -7.51 14.63
N TRP A 77 2.18 -6.35 14.72
CA TRP A 77 2.49 -5.53 13.55
C TRP A 77 3.28 -6.34 12.50
N LEU A 78 4.29 -7.09 12.92
CA LEU A 78 5.08 -7.97 12.03
C LEU A 78 4.23 -9.06 11.36
N GLN A 79 3.22 -9.59 12.06
CA GLN A 79 2.32 -10.62 11.51
C GLN A 79 1.30 -10.04 10.52
N THR A 80 0.85 -8.80 10.75
CA THR A 80 -0.14 -8.13 9.89
C THR A 80 0.47 -7.53 8.62
N ARG A 81 1.80 -7.47 8.53
CA ARG A 81 2.50 -6.99 7.36
C ARG A 81 2.18 -7.91 6.18
N PRO A 82 1.65 -7.40 5.06
CA PRO A 82 1.49 -8.20 3.85
C PRO A 82 2.85 -8.78 3.46
N ASP A 83 2.88 -10.08 3.18
CA ASP A 83 4.06 -10.77 2.65
C ASP A 83 4.73 -9.91 1.57
N ALA A 84 6.06 -9.77 1.61
CA ALA A 84 6.84 -8.93 0.69
C ALA A 84 6.61 -9.28 -0.80
N THR A 85 6.04 -10.46 -1.06
CA THR A 85 5.64 -10.98 -2.37
C THR A 85 4.25 -10.56 -2.84
N ARG A 86 3.36 -10.06 -1.98
CA ARG A 86 1.95 -9.80 -2.36
C ARG A 86 1.60 -8.34 -2.60
N LEU A 87 2.30 -7.39 -1.96
CA LEU A 87 1.95 -5.97 -2.12
C LEU A 87 3.07 -5.02 -1.66
N ARG A 88 4.20 -5.00 -2.39
CA ARG A 88 5.25 -4.02 -2.14
C ARG A 88 4.75 -2.62 -2.51
N PRO A 89 5.04 -1.57 -1.72
CA PRO A 89 4.72 -0.21 -2.11
C PRO A 89 5.39 0.18 -3.43
N ASP A 90 4.69 0.97 -4.25
CA ASP A 90 5.19 1.44 -5.55
C ASP A 90 6.38 2.41 -5.40
N ASP A 91 6.39 3.20 -4.31
CA ASP A 91 7.51 4.09 -3.98
C ASP A 91 8.65 3.28 -3.32
N PRO A 92 9.81 3.15 -3.97
CA PRO A 92 10.93 2.37 -3.45
C PRO A 92 11.49 2.94 -2.14
N LYS A 93 11.40 4.25 -1.91
CA LYS A 93 11.88 4.87 -0.66
C LYS A 93 10.97 4.50 0.51
N PHE A 94 9.66 4.51 0.28
CA PHE A 94 8.69 4.12 1.29
C PHE A 94 8.77 2.61 1.60
N ALA A 95 9.03 1.78 0.58
CA ALA A 95 9.30 0.36 0.79
C ALA A 95 10.55 0.14 1.67
N ALA A 96 11.64 0.84 1.41
CA ALA A 96 12.86 0.77 2.23
C ALA A 96 12.60 1.22 3.68
N LEU A 97 11.87 2.33 3.88
CA LEU A 97 11.50 2.79 5.22
C LEU A 97 10.69 1.74 5.99
N LEU A 98 9.74 1.09 5.33
CA LEU A 98 8.97 0.02 5.94
C LEU A 98 9.88 -1.14 6.35
N ASP A 99 10.89 -1.49 5.54
CA ASP A 99 11.85 -2.55 5.85
C ASP A 99 12.74 -2.19 7.04
N ASP A 100 13.15 -0.92 7.15
CA ASP A 100 13.87 -0.41 8.32
C ASP A 100 13.03 -0.51 9.61
N ILE A 101 11.74 -0.18 9.53
CA ILE A 101 10.80 -0.34 10.66
C ILE A 101 10.71 -1.81 11.06
N ASP A 102 10.49 -2.72 10.11
CA ASP A 102 10.40 -4.17 10.35
C ASP A 102 11.67 -4.72 11.03
N LEU A 103 12.84 -4.38 10.48
CA LEU A 103 14.12 -4.77 11.05
C LEU A 103 14.25 -4.26 12.49
N ARG A 104 13.90 -3.00 12.75
CA ARG A 104 13.99 -2.43 14.09
C ARG A 104 13.07 -3.14 15.05
N ILE A 105 11.84 -3.43 14.66
CA ILE A 105 10.87 -4.15 15.49
C ILE A 105 11.41 -5.54 15.86
N ARG A 106 11.93 -6.30 14.88
CA ARG A 106 12.54 -7.63 15.16
C ARG A 106 13.69 -7.53 16.13
N VAL A 107 14.56 -6.54 15.96
CA VAL A 107 15.70 -6.31 16.85
C VAL A 107 15.23 -5.99 18.26
N GLU A 108 14.24 -5.11 18.43
CA GLU A 108 13.71 -4.80 19.76
C GLU A 108 13.11 -6.03 20.42
N LEU A 109 12.25 -6.78 19.72
CA LEU A 109 11.66 -8.01 20.27
C LEU A 109 12.73 -9.06 20.63
N ALA A 110 13.78 -9.17 19.83
CA ALA A 110 14.89 -10.10 20.10
C ALA A 110 15.64 -9.76 21.38
N LYS A 111 15.85 -8.48 21.71
CA LYS A 111 16.49 -8.08 22.98
C LYS A 111 15.74 -8.65 24.18
N PHE A 112 14.42 -8.52 24.20
CA PHE A 112 13.59 -9.04 25.30
C PHE A 112 13.45 -10.57 25.30
N ALA A 113 13.63 -11.22 24.15
CA ALA A 113 13.67 -12.69 24.09
C ALA A 113 15.00 -13.26 24.61
N VAL A 114 16.08 -12.47 24.59
CA VAL A 114 17.40 -12.86 25.13
C VAL A 114 17.53 -12.53 26.62
N GLU A 115 16.86 -11.47 27.09
CA GLU A 115 16.90 -11.02 28.49
C GLU A 115 15.90 -11.74 29.41
N GLY A 116 14.95 -12.51 28.86
CA GLY A 116 13.95 -13.29 29.61
C GLY A 116 14.31 -14.76 29.74
#